data_AF-K3X2S8-F1
#
_entry.id   AF-K3X2S8-F1
#
_cell.length_a   1.000
_cell.length_b   1.000
_cell.length_c   1.000
_cell.angle_alpha   90.00
_cell.angle_beta   90.00
_cell.angle_gamma   90.00
#
_symmetry.space_group_name_H-M   'P 1'
#
loop_
_entity.id
_entity.type
_entity.pdbx_description
1 polymer ?
#
loop_
_entity_poly.entity_id
_entity_poly.type
_entity_poly.pdbx_seq_one_letter_code
_entity_poly.pdbx_strand_id
1 'polypeptide(L)'
;LKDVNKTITEAYILANVHVARLCEEGSQTPILDHSFFYGFLSAMSVSNRPKTAAIKNESFMRSDTQYKSWRPRDYKPPNSSYLSSEWYQQASMQMATNATNAASLNFFRRFKRYLQQRYALESKQAYLVMKHVRAQEYNGSDTLILRYRAKFPRSSKIEHEPHLCIPLLYKFLKYCEFRHPLTEYTKEAKQLRLFRLIPFKQGFHCSHLKVCNNGLRGLLKRGGFSVPPNGPQ
;
A
#
# COMPACT_ATOMS: atom_id res chain seq x y z
N LEU A 1 -8.62 -20.66 -1.49
CA LEU A 1 -7.83 -19.73 -0.64
C LEU A 1 -6.50 -19.33 -1.28
N LYS A 2 -5.70 -20.27 -1.83
CA LYS A 2 -4.43 -19.94 -2.53
C LYS A 2 -4.60 -18.86 -3.61
N ASP A 3 -5.65 -18.96 -4.43
CA ASP A 3 -5.93 -17.95 -5.47
C ASP A 3 -6.33 -16.59 -4.89
N VAL A 4 -7.09 -16.56 -3.79
CA VAL A 4 -7.43 -15.30 -3.08
C VAL A 4 -6.17 -14.61 -2.57
N ASN A 5 -5.31 -15.36 -1.89
CA ASN A 5 -4.03 -14.84 -1.40
C ASN A 5 -3.17 -14.33 -2.54
N LYS A 6 -3.13 -15.05 -3.66
CA LYS A 6 -2.40 -14.64 -4.86
C LYS A 6 -2.97 -13.35 -5.44
N THR A 7 -4.29 -13.24 -5.62
CA THR A 7 -4.94 -12.01 -6.10
C THR A 7 -4.62 -10.81 -5.20
N ILE A 8 -4.73 -10.98 -3.88
CA ILE A 8 -4.48 -9.89 -2.92
C ILE A 8 -3.01 -9.47 -2.94
N THR A 9 -2.10 -10.44 -3.03
CA THR A 9 -0.66 -10.23 -3.16
C THR A 9 -0.35 -9.40 -4.41
N GLU A 10 -0.87 -9.81 -5.56
CA GLU A 10 -0.72 -9.11 -6.84
C GLU A 10 -1.30 -7.70 -6.79
N ALA A 11 -2.49 -7.54 -6.21
CA ALA A 11 -3.13 -6.25 -6.06
C ALA A 11 -2.31 -5.29 -5.19
N TYR A 12 -1.69 -5.77 -4.10
CA TYR A 12 -0.78 -4.95 -3.30
C TYR A 12 0.48 -4.54 -4.06
N ILE A 13 1.05 -5.44 -4.87
CA ILE A 13 2.24 -5.12 -5.65
C ILE A 13 1.89 -4.06 -6.68
N LEU A 14 0.82 -4.25 -7.46
CA LEU A 14 0.37 -3.28 -8.45
C LEU A 14 0.01 -1.93 -7.79
N ALA A 15 -0.64 -1.93 -6.62
CA ALA A 15 -0.92 -0.71 -5.86
C ALA A 15 0.36 0.02 -5.43
N ASN A 16 1.39 -0.70 -4.98
CA ASN A 16 2.69 -0.11 -4.66
C ASN A 16 3.36 0.49 -5.90
N VAL A 17 3.36 -0.23 -7.03
CA VAL A 17 3.90 0.26 -8.31
C VAL A 17 3.20 1.56 -8.73
N HIS A 18 1.88 1.55 -8.70
CA HIS A 18 1.07 2.71 -9.07
C HIS A 18 1.39 3.92 -8.19
N VAL A 19 1.37 3.75 -6.86
CA VAL A 19 1.62 4.85 -5.93
C VAL A 19 3.07 5.34 -5.99
N ALA A 20 4.04 4.45 -6.15
CA ALA A 20 5.45 4.83 -6.32
C ALA A 20 5.65 5.67 -7.59
N ARG A 21 5.08 5.23 -8.72
CA ARG A 21 5.14 5.97 -10.00
C ARG A 21 4.50 7.35 -9.87
N LEU A 22 3.33 7.45 -9.24
CA LEU A 22 2.68 8.75 -9.02
C LEU A 22 3.57 9.69 -8.19
N CYS A 23 4.25 9.15 -7.16
CA CYS A 23 5.18 9.94 -6.35
C CYS A 23 6.43 10.37 -7.14
N GLU A 24 6.92 9.54 -8.06
CA GLU A 24 8.03 9.88 -8.96
C GLU A 24 7.67 10.99 -9.94
N GLU A 25 6.47 10.92 -10.50
CA GLU A 25 5.94 11.92 -11.45
C GLU A 25 5.44 13.20 -10.74
N GLY A 26 5.47 13.26 -9.41
CA GLY A 26 4.93 14.40 -8.65
C GLY A 26 3.41 14.56 -8.76
N SER A 27 2.71 13.50 -9.19
CA SER A 27 1.26 13.48 -9.36
C SER A 27 0.52 13.35 -8.02
N GLN A 28 -0.77 13.72 -8.01
CA GLN A 28 -1.61 13.58 -6.83
C GLN A 28 -1.76 12.10 -6.43
N THR A 29 -1.46 11.78 -5.17
CA THR A 29 -1.64 10.44 -4.63
C THR A 29 -3.12 10.19 -4.31
N PRO A 30 -3.69 9.06 -4.77
CA PRO A 30 -5.09 8.74 -4.52
C PRO A 30 -5.33 8.44 -3.05
N ILE A 31 -6.58 8.61 -2.61
CA ILE A 31 -7.02 8.15 -1.30
C ILE A 31 -6.93 6.62 -1.28
N LEU A 32 -6.22 6.06 -0.29
CA LEU A 32 -6.02 4.61 -0.15
C LEU A 32 -7.22 3.95 0.54
N ASP A 33 -8.41 4.15 -0.03
CA ASP A 33 -9.67 3.66 0.52
C ASP A 33 -10.06 2.27 -0.02
N HIS A 34 -11.23 1.80 0.40
CA HIS A 34 -11.83 0.57 -0.10
C HIS A 34 -11.97 0.58 -1.63
N SER A 35 -12.42 1.68 -2.23
CA SER A 35 -12.68 1.80 -3.67
C SER A 35 -11.40 1.68 -4.49
N PHE A 36 -10.31 2.30 -4.00
CA PHE A 36 -8.97 2.17 -4.54
C PHE A 36 -8.57 0.70 -4.60
N PHE A 37 -8.50 0.01 -3.47
CA PHE A 37 -8.03 -1.38 -3.42
C PHE A 37 -8.95 -2.38 -4.15
N TYR A 38 -10.27 -2.14 -4.13
CA TYR A 38 -11.22 -2.95 -4.90
C TYR A 38 -10.94 -2.85 -6.40
N GLY A 39 -10.50 -1.67 -6.86
CA GLY A 39 -10.02 -1.45 -8.21
C GLY A 39 -8.87 -2.39 -8.59
N PHE A 40 -7.82 -2.42 -7.78
CA PHE A 40 -6.65 -3.28 -8.02
C PHE A 40 -7.00 -4.78 -7.99
N LEU A 41 -7.86 -5.20 -7.06
CA LEU A 41 -8.33 -6.60 -6.99
C LEU A 41 -9.10 -7.00 -8.25
N SER A 42 -9.97 -6.11 -8.73
CA SER A 42 -10.76 -6.33 -9.95
C SER A 42 -9.88 -6.40 -11.20
N ALA A 43 -8.84 -5.56 -11.30
CA ALA A 43 -7.89 -5.60 -12.40
C ALA A 43 -7.08 -6.91 -12.46
N MET A 44 -6.86 -7.57 -11.32
CA MET A 44 -6.17 -8.86 -11.26
C MET A 44 -7.10 -10.06 -11.53
N SER A 45 -8.42 -9.84 -11.60
CA SER A 45 -9.37 -10.91 -11.94
C SER A 45 -9.45 -11.15 -13.44
N VAL A 46 -9.48 -12.43 -13.83
CA VAL A 46 -9.61 -12.87 -15.22
C VAL A 46 -11.09 -12.85 -15.66
N SER A 47 -12.02 -12.92 -14.71
CA SER A 47 -13.46 -12.89 -14.96
C SER A 47 -13.95 -11.44 -15.13
N ASN A 48 -14.79 -11.20 -16.15
CA ASN A 48 -15.47 -9.95 -16.58
C ASN A 48 -16.16 -9.14 -15.46
N ARG A 49 -15.46 -8.77 -14.40
CA ARG A 49 -15.97 -7.93 -13.32
C ARG A 49 -15.99 -6.48 -13.79
N PRO A 50 -17.03 -5.72 -13.44
CA PRO A 50 -17.11 -4.32 -13.82
C PRO A 50 -15.91 -3.57 -13.24
N LYS A 51 -15.04 -3.08 -14.13
CA LYS A 51 -13.91 -2.26 -13.76
C LYS A 51 -14.44 -0.97 -13.12
N THR A 52 -14.02 -0.67 -11.89
CA THR A 52 -14.39 0.61 -11.24
C THR A 52 -13.85 1.78 -12.06
N ALA A 53 -14.44 2.97 -11.93
CA ALA A 53 -13.97 4.18 -12.62
C ALA A 53 -12.47 4.45 -12.37
N ALA A 54 -11.97 4.10 -11.17
CA ALA A 54 -10.56 4.19 -10.81
C ALA A 54 -9.61 3.34 -11.70
N ILE A 55 -10.08 2.20 -12.24
CA ILE A 55 -9.32 1.33 -13.15
C ILE A 55 -9.35 1.85 -14.59
N LYS A 56 -10.35 2.66 -14.95
CA LYS A 56 -10.51 3.18 -16.32
C LYS A 56 -9.61 4.38 -16.62
N ASN A 57 -8.85 4.86 -15.64
CA ASN A 57 -7.94 5.98 -15.80
C ASN A 57 -6.66 5.56 -16.54
N GLU A 58 -6.20 6.36 -17.50
CA GLU A 58 -4.95 6.16 -18.24
C GLU A 58 -3.74 5.96 -17.32
N SER A 59 -3.68 6.71 -16.21
CA SER A 59 -2.64 6.60 -15.19
C SER A 59 -2.56 5.20 -14.56
N PHE A 60 -3.72 4.58 -14.33
CA PHE A 60 -3.80 3.20 -13.85
C PHE A 60 -3.28 2.23 -14.92
N MET A 61 -3.73 2.38 -16.18
CA MET A 61 -3.35 1.51 -17.28
C MET A 61 -1.83 1.49 -17.52
N ARG A 62 -1.16 2.65 -17.43
CA ARG A 62 0.31 2.73 -17.49
C ARG A 62 0.98 1.88 -16.41
N SER A 63 0.43 1.92 -15.20
CA SER A 63 0.97 1.16 -14.05
C SER A 63 0.73 -0.34 -14.21
N ASP A 64 -0.44 -0.74 -14.72
CA ASP A 64 -0.78 -2.14 -15.01
C ASP A 64 0.11 -2.72 -16.12
N THR A 65 0.34 -1.97 -17.20
CA THR A 65 1.25 -2.38 -18.28
C THR A 65 2.69 -2.54 -17.78
N GLN A 66 3.20 -1.59 -16.99
CA GLN A 66 4.53 -1.67 -16.40
C GLN A 66 4.65 -2.88 -15.46
N TYR A 67 3.64 -3.13 -14.63
CA TYR A 67 3.65 -4.27 -13.74
C TYR A 67 3.62 -5.61 -14.49
N LYS A 68 2.80 -5.71 -15.54
CA LYS A 68 2.70 -6.91 -16.38
C LYS A 68 3.98 -7.21 -17.14
N SER A 69 4.77 -6.20 -17.53
CA SER A 69 6.04 -6.42 -18.23
C SER A 69 7.11 -7.10 -17.35
N TRP A 70 6.95 -7.05 -16.02
CA TRP A 70 7.83 -7.76 -15.07
C TRP A 70 7.43 -9.22 -14.84
N ARG A 71 6.31 -9.68 -15.40
CA ARG A 71 5.85 -11.06 -15.21
C ARG A 71 6.70 -12.03 -16.05
N PRO A 72 7.09 -13.19 -15.47
CA PRO A 72 7.68 -14.28 -16.24
C PRO A 72 6.76 -14.76 -17.36
N ARG A 73 7.32 -15.34 -18.43
CA ARG A 73 6.56 -15.83 -19.59
C ARG A 73 5.58 -16.96 -19.23
N ASP A 74 5.93 -17.77 -18.23
CA ASP A 74 5.14 -18.91 -17.72
C ASP A 74 4.20 -18.52 -16.57
N TYR A 75 4.05 -17.22 -16.29
CA TYR A 75 3.21 -16.74 -15.21
C TYR A 75 1.73 -17.12 -15.40
N LYS A 76 1.17 -17.83 -14.41
CA LYS A 76 -0.26 -18.17 -14.37
C LYS A 76 -1.02 -17.17 -13.50
N PRO A 77 -2.00 -16.41 -14.02
CA PRO A 77 -2.81 -15.51 -13.20
C PRO A 77 -3.63 -16.26 -12.14
N PRO A 78 -4.06 -15.60 -11.06
CA PRO A 78 -4.93 -16.22 -10.07
C PRO A 78 -6.29 -16.61 -10.68
N ASN A 79 -6.77 -17.82 -10.37
CA ASN A 79 -8.08 -18.26 -10.83
C ASN A 79 -9.19 -17.58 -10.02
N SER A 80 -9.89 -16.63 -10.65
CA SER A 80 -10.97 -15.85 -10.04
C SER A 80 -12.38 -16.40 -10.29
N SER A 81 -12.52 -17.53 -10.99
CA SER A 81 -13.84 -18.07 -11.41
C SER A 81 -14.76 -18.42 -10.24
N TYR A 82 -14.18 -18.82 -9.11
CA TYR A 82 -14.92 -19.18 -7.90
C TYR A 82 -14.79 -18.17 -6.77
N LEU A 83 -14.16 -17.02 -7.05
CA LEU A 83 -14.12 -15.92 -6.11
C LEU A 83 -15.41 -15.15 -6.31
N SER A 84 -16.17 -14.95 -5.25
CA SER A 84 -17.33 -14.05 -5.27
C SER A 84 -16.87 -12.58 -5.19
N SER A 85 -17.77 -11.63 -5.43
CA SER A 85 -17.47 -10.18 -5.31
C SER A 85 -17.15 -9.78 -3.87
N GLU A 86 -17.79 -10.44 -2.90
CA GLU A 86 -17.67 -10.15 -1.48
C GLU A 86 -16.28 -10.48 -0.93
N TRP A 87 -15.60 -11.50 -1.47
CA TRP A 87 -14.19 -11.76 -1.16
C TRP A 87 -13.32 -10.54 -1.47
N TYR A 88 -13.62 -9.83 -2.55
CA TYR A 88 -12.85 -8.64 -2.94
C TYR A 88 -13.23 -7.46 -2.08
N GLN A 89 -14.51 -7.28 -1.75
CA GLN A 89 -14.98 -6.24 -0.85
C GLN A 89 -14.32 -6.34 0.54
N GLN A 90 -14.32 -7.53 1.13
CA GLN A 90 -13.68 -7.74 2.43
C GLN A 90 -12.17 -7.58 2.36
N ALA A 91 -11.54 -8.09 1.28
CA ALA A 91 -10.11 -7.92 1.06
C ALA A 91 -9.75 -6.43 0.90
N SER A 92 -10.46 -5.66 0.08
CA SER A 92 -10.18 -4.24 -0.13
C SER A 92 -10.38 -3.41 1.14
N MET A 93 -11.40 -3.70 1.96
CA MET A 93 -11.56 -3.06 3.27
C MET A 93 -10.34 -3.31 4.16
N GLN A 94 -9.92 -4.57 4.26
CA GLN A 94 -8.75 -4.94 5.06
C GLN A 94 -7.46 -4.33 4.48
N MET A 95 -7.35 -4.24 3.16
CA MET A 95 -6.21 -3.62 2.49
C MET A 95 -6.11 -2.13 2.82
N ALA A 96 -7.23 -1.41 2.75
CA ALA A 96 -7.33 0.00 3.13
C ALA A 96 -6.93 0.23 4.59
N THR A 97 -7.53 -0.51 5.52
CA THR A 97 -7.20 -0.42 6.94
C THR A 97 -5.71 -0.68 7.20
N ASN A 98 -5.15 -1.74 6.60
CA ASN A 98 -3.74 -2.05 6.76
C ASN A 98 -2.84 -0.95 6.19
N ALA A 99 -3.16 -0.41 5.01
CA ALA A 99 -2.39 0.65 4.38
C ALA A 99 -2.38 1.92 5.22
N THR A 100 -3.54 2.35 5.70
CA THR A 100 -3.69 3.50 6.60
C THR A 100 -2.90 3.30 7.89
N ASN A 101 -3.06 2.16 8.56
CA ASN A 101 -2.36 1.88 9.81
C ASN A 101 -0.85 1.85 9.60
N ALA A 102 -0.37 1.20 8.54
CA ALA A 102 1.05 1.11 8.26
C ALA A 102 1.66 2.45 7.88
N ALA A 103 0.97 3.29 7.11
CA ALA A 103 1.41 4.64 6.79
C ALA A 103 1.54 5.46 8.08
N SER A 104 0.48 5.53 8.90
CA SER A 104 0.45 6.31 10.14
C SER A 104 1.50 5.86 11.15
N LEU A 105 1.64 4.55 11.40
CA LEU A 105 2.58 4.00 12.38
C LEU A 105 4.04 4.17 11.96
N ASN A 106 4.33 4.06 10.65
CA ASN A 106 5.72 4.08 10.17
C ASN A 106 6.19 5.47 9.72
N PHE A 107 5.28 6.42 9.46
CA PHE A 107 5.63 7.72 8.91
C PHE A 107 6.65 8.46 9.79
N PHE A 108 6.32 8.71 11.06
CA PHE A 108 7.21 9.45 11.96
C PHE A 108 8.49 8.67 12.29
N ARG A 109 8.41 7.34 12.38
CA ARG A 109 9.60 6.48 12.57
C ARG A 109 10.57 6.64 11.40
N ARG A 110 10.06 6.62 10.17
CA ARG A 110 10.86 6.79 8.94
C ARG A 110 11.34 8.23 8.79
N PHE A 111 10.53 9.21 9.15
CA PHE A 111 10.94 10.62 9.16
C PHE A 111 12.11 10.87 10.12
N LYS A 112 12.04 10.36 11.35
CA LYS A 112 13.15 10.44 12.32
C LYS A 112 14.43 9.83 11.74
N ARG A 113 14.36 8.61 11.18
CA ARG A 113 15.53 7.95 10.57
C ARG A 113 16.11 8.75 9.41
N TYR A 114 15.24 9.29 8.56
CA TYR A 114 15.65 10.17 7.48
C TYR A 114 16.35 11.43 8.00
N LEU A 115 15.86 12.06 9.09
CA LEU A 115 16.51 13.22 9.69
C LEU A 115 17.92 12.89 10.18
N GLN A 116 18.08 11.75 10.86
CA GLN A 116 19.39 11.27 11.33
C GLN A 116 20.36 11.07 10.16
N GLN A 117 19.93 10.43 9.08
CA GLN A 117 20.79 10.13 7.93
C GLN A 117 21.03 11.33 7.00
N ARG A 118 20.07 12.25 6.86
CA ARG A 118 20.16 13.39 5.93
C ARG A 118 20.96 14.55 6.50
N TYR A 119 20.88 14.74 7.82
CA TYR A 119 21.41 15.89 8.53
C TYR A 119 22.42 15.52 9.62
N ALA A 120 22.84 14.24 9.68
CA ALA A 120 23.77 13.71 10.69
C ALA A 120 23.35 14.03 12.13
N LEU A 121 22.04 14.11 12.39
CA LEU A 121 21.51 14.44 13.71
C LEU A 121 21.59 13.25 14.65
N GLU A 122 21.89 13.54 15.92
CA GLU A 122 21.75 12.54 16.98
C GLU A 122 20.28 12.13 17.15
N SER A 123 20.05 10.93 17.71
CA SER A 123 18.70 10.39 17.94
C SER A 123 17.80 11.34 18.76
N LYS A 124 18.37 12.04 19.74
CA LYS A 124 17.65 13.01 20.58
C LYS A 124 17.29 14.29 19.80
N GLN A 125 18.23 14.83 19.04
CA GLN A 125 18.01 16.00 18.19
C GLN A 125 16.96 15.72 17.10
N ALA A 126 17.07 14.60 16.39
CA ALA A 126 16.10 14.19 15.38
C ALA A 126 14.68 14.01 15.96
N TYR A 127 14.58 13.52 17.20
CA TYR A 127 13.30 13.44 17.91
C TYR A 127 12.72 14.81 18.23
N LEU A 128 13.54 15.77 18.68
CA LEU A 128 13.09 17.15 18.95
C LEU A 128 12.59 17.83 17.68
N VAL A 129 13.34 17.75 16.57
CA VAL A 129 12.91 18.27 15.26
C VAL A 129 11.56 17.66 14.86
N MET A 130 11.43 16.33 14.92
CA MET A 130 10.18 15.63 14.62
C MET A 130 9.02 16.10 15.51
N LYS A 131 9.26 16.25 16.82
CA LYS A 131 8.26 16.71 17.80
C LYS A 131 7.77 18.12 17.46
N HIS A 132 8.68 19.05 17.18
CA HIS A 132 8.33 20.43 16.82
C HIS A 132 7.68 20.54 15.43
N VAL A 133 8.05 19.68 14.48
CA VAL A 133 7.36 19.61 13.18
C VAL A 133 5.89 19.20 13.36
N ARG A 134 5.61 18.26 14.26
CA ARG A 134 4.26 17.75 14.56
C ARG A 134 3.42 18.71 15.41
N ALA A 135 4.04 19.54 16.25
CA ALA A 135 3.32 20.47 17.12
C ALA A 135 2.35 21.37 16.33
N GLN A 136 1.21 21.72 16.92
CA GLN A 136 0.23 22.61 16.30
C GLN A 136 0.87 23.98 16.05
N GLU A 137 1.49 24.54 17.07
CA GLU A 137 2.22 25.80 17.03
C GLU A 137 3.72 25.59 17.26
N TYR A 138 4.54 26.49 16.70
CA TYR A 138 5.99 26.49 16.89
C TYR A 138 6.50 27.92 16.79
N ASN A 139 6.99 28.46 17.92
CA ASN A 139 7.46 29.85 18.04
C ASN A 139 8.99 29.97 17.85
N GLY A 140 9.66 28.89 17.46
CA GLY A 140 11.10 28.90 17.23
C GLY A 140 11.46 29.31 15.79
N SER A 141 12.75 29.60 15.59
CA SER A 141 13.31 30.08 14.32
C SER A 141 14.12 29.02 13.56
N ASP A 142 14.12 27.76 14.03
CA ASP A 142 14.89 26.69 13.39
C ASP A 142 14.40 26.44 11.95
N THR A 143 15.28 26.72 10.99
CA THR A 143 14.99 26.66 9.56
C THR A 143 14.64 25.24 9.08
N LEU A 144 15.23 24.21 9.71
CA LEU A 144 14.94 22.81 9.39
C LEU A 144 13.52 22.45 9.83
N ILE A 145 13.13 22.87 11.04
CA ILE A 145 11.77 22.68 11.54
C ILE A 145 10.78 23.41 10.63
N LEU A 146 10.97 24.69 10.36
CA LEU A 146 10.09 25.49 9.50
C LEU A 146 9.94 24.88 8.10
N ARG A 147 11.04 24.43 7.50
CA ARG A 147 11.04 23.78 6.17
C ARG A 147 10.16 22.54 6.11
N TYR A 148 10.22 21.66 7.10
CA TYR A 148 9.36 20.48 7.12
C TYR A 148 7.96 20.83 7.57
N ARG A 149 7.77 21.77 8.49
CA ARG A 149 6.44 22.23 8.91
C ARG A 149 5.59 22.71 7.74
N ALA A 150 6.19 23.39 6.75
CA ALA A 150 5.53 23.88 5.54
C ALA A 150 5.11 22.77 4.56
N LYS A 151 5.72 21.58 4.64
CA LYS A 151 5.43 20.45 3.73
C LYS A 151 4.39 19.50 4.27
N PHE A 152 4.09 19.58 5.56
CA PHE A 152 3.17 18.66 6.21
C PHE A 152 1.74 19.18 6.08
N PRO A 153 0.77 18.31 5.75
CA PRO A 153 -0.63 18.68 5.76
C PRO A 153 -1.03 19.07 7.20
N ARG A 154 -1.48 20.32 7.38
CA ARG A 154 -1.87 20.88 8.69
C ARG A 154 -3.35 20.66 9.01
N SER A 155 -4.18 20.62 7.98
CA SER A 155 -5.63 20.52 8.07
C SER A 155 -6.13 19.13 8.47
N SER A 156 -5.28 18.10 8.41
CA SER A 156 -5.69 16.74 8.71
C SER A 156 -4.66 15.97 9.52
N LYS A 157 -5.17 15.12 10.44
CA LYS A 157 -4.32 14.16 11.14
C LYS A 157 -3.86 13.12 10.12
N ILE A 158 -2.59 12.74 10.18
CA ILE A 158 -2.01 11.66 9.36
C ILE A 158 -2.83 10.36 9.46
N GLU A 159 -3.45 10.12 10.62
CA GLU A 159 -4.33 8.98 10.88
C GLU A 159 -5.60 8.98 10.03
N HIS A 160 -6.14 10.15 9.69
CA HIS A 160 -7.36 10.31 8.89
C HIS A 160 -7.05 10.44 7.40
N GLU A 161 -5.96 11.11 7.04
CA GLU A 161 -5.57 11.37 5.64
C GLU A 161 -4.13 10.92 5.36
N PRO A 162 -3.82 9.62 5.47
CA PRO A 162 -2.47 9.10 5.28
C PRO A 162 -1.94 9.33 3.87
N HIS A 163 -2.83 9.42 2.88
CA HIS A 163 -2.50 9.61 1.48
C HIS A 163 -1.71 10.92 1.24
N LEU A 164 -2.03 12.00 1.97
CA LEU A 164 -1.30 13.27 1.88
C LEU A 164 0.16 13.16 2.34
N CYS A 165 0.47 12.18 3.20
CA CYS A 165 1.80 11.94 3.72
C CYS A 165 2.61 10.97 2.84
N ILE A 166 1.99 10.28 1.88
CA ILE A 166 2.66 9.30 1.02
C ILE A 166 3.81 9.90 0.21
N PRO A 167 3.68 11.09 -0.42
CA PRO A 167 4.80 11.68 -1.17
C PRO A 167 6.02 11.97 -0.28
N LEU A 168 5.80 12.44 0.94
CA LEU A 168 6.87 12.66 1.93
C LEU A 168 7.47 11.34 2.39
N LEU A 169 6.62 10.33 2.66
CA LEU A 169 7.06 8.99 3.01
C LEU A 169 7.96 8.42 1.91
N TYR A 170 7.53 8.50 0.65
CA TYR A 170 8.30 8.06 -0.51
C TYR A 170 9.67 8.74 -0.54
N LYS A 171 9.72 10.06 -0.35
CA LYS A 171 10.98 10.81 -0.29
C LYS A 171 11.91 10.32 0.81
N PHE A 172 11.38 10.09 2.02
CA PHE A 172 12.18 9.59 3.13
C PHE A 172 12.75 8.21 2.81
N LEU A 173 11.93 7.33 2.23
CA LEU A 173 12.36 5.98 1.86
C LEU A 173 13.40 5.99 0.76
N LYS A 174 13.17 6.70 -0.34
CA LYS A 174 14.11 6.81 -1.46
C LYS A 174 15.46 7.31 -1.00
N TYR A 175 15.49 8.27 -0.07
CA TYR A 175 16.75 8.74 0.51
C TYR A 175 17.43 7.68 1.39
N CYS A 176 16.67 7.00 2.26
CA CYS A 176 17.22 5.92 3.09
C CYS A 176 17.79 4.78 2.23
N GLU A 177 17.14 4.46 1.10
CA GLU A 177 17.58 3.45 0.14
C GLU A 177 18.83 3.91 -0.64
N PHE A 178 18.85 5.15 -1.12
CA PHE A 178 20.01 5.71 -1.84
C PHE A 178 21.27 5.76 -0.97
N ARG A 179 21.14 6.12 0.31
CA ARG A 179 22.27 6.17 1.26
C ARG A 179 22.64 4.79 1.80
N HIS A 180 21.98 3.72 1.36
CA HIS A 180 22.39 2.38 1.74
C HIS A 180 23.63 1.98 0.92
N PRO A 181 24.67 1.41 1.54
CA PRO A 181 25.71 0.71 0.78
C PRO A 181 25.09 -0.55 0.18
N LEU A 182 24.50 -0.45 -1.00
CA LEU A 182 24.08 -1.62 -1.79
C LEU A 182 25.29 -2.44 -2.28
N THR A 183 26.50 -1.89 -2.09
CA THR A 183 27.80 -2.40 -2.58
C THR A 183 28.56 -3.26 -1.58
N GLU A 184 28.22 -3.26 -0.29
CA GLU A 184 28.85 -4.17 0.67
C GLU A 184 28.02 -5.45 0.78
N TYR A 185 28.28 -6.38 -0.14
CA TYR A 185 27.94 -7.80 -0.03
C TYR A 185 28.71 -8.45 1.14
N THR A 186 28.63 -7.91 2.35
CA THR A 186 29.16 -8.58 3.53
C THR A 186 28.13 -9.58 4.00
N LYS A 187 28.54 -10.85 4.11
CA LYS A 187 27.69 -12.00 4.53
C LYS A 187 26.99 -11.80 5.89
N GLU A 188 27.37 -10.76 6.63
CA GLU A 188 26.88 -10.39 7.97
C GLU A 188 26.00 -9.13 7.97
N ALA A 189 26.01 -8.32 6.89
CA ALA A 189 25.08 -7.21 6.74
C ALA A 189 23.70 -7.78 6.43
N LYS A 190 22.88 -7.97 7.48
CA LYS A 190 21.44 -8.23 7.35
C LYS A 190 20.89 -7.28 6.30
N GLN A 191 20.50 -7.80 5.13
CA GLN A 191 19.86 -7.02 4.09
C GLN A 191 18.75 -6.18 4.74
N LEU A 192 18.95 -4.87 4.83
CA LEU A 192 17.91 -4.00 5.34
C LEU A 192 16.76 -4.08 4.35
N ARG A 193 15.61 -4.55 4.86
CA ARG A 193 14.38 -4.76 4.09
C ARG A 193 14.06 -3.51 3.28
N LEU A 194 14.13 -3.61 1.94
CA LEU A 194 13.73 -2.55 1.01
C LEU A 194 12.38 -1.98 1.44
N PHE A 195 12.29 -0.66 1.53
CA PHE A 195 11.19 -0.01 2.19
C PHE A 195 9.99 0.10 1.25
N ARG A 196 8.90 -0.56 1.62
CA ARG A 196 7.64 -0.48 0.87
C ARG A 196 6.83 0.74 1.33
N LEU A 197 6.17 1.38 0.37
CA LEU A 197 5.26 2.50 0.60
C LEU A 197 3.97 2.02 1.27
N ILE A 198 3.33 1.02 0.68
CA ILE A 198 2.14 0.36 1.19
C ILE A 198 2.56 -1.00 1.78
N PRO A 199 2.04 -1.40 2.95
CA PRO A 199 2.43 -2.65 3.57
C PRO A 199 2.14 -3.83 2.65
N PHE A 200 3.04 -4.79 2.70
CA PHE A 200 2.83 -6.11 2.14
C PHE A 200 2.86 -7.07 3.32
N LYS A 201 1.71 -7.64 3.66
CA LYS A 201 1.65 -8.60 4.76
C LYS A 201 2.21 -9.94 4.23
N GLN A 202 3.45 -10.28 4.62
CA GLN A 202 3.82 -11.70 4.68
C GLN A 202 2.88 -12.34 5.70
N GLY A 203 1.94 -13.17 5.25
CA GLY A 203 0.86 -13.67 6.10
C GLY A 203 -0.44 -12.87 6.00
N PHE A 204 -0.84 -12.45 4.79
CA PHE A 204 -2.28 -12.28 4.55
C PHE A 204 -2.95 -13.64 4.76
N HIS A 205 -3.46 -13.87 5.96
CA HIS A 205 -4.24 -15.05 6.28
C HIS A 205 -5.71 -14.71 6.02
N CYS A 206 -6.29 -15.31 4.98
CA CYS A 206 -7.74 -15.27 4.73
C CYS A 206 -8.60 -15.70 5.93
N SER A 207 -8.02 -16.29 6.98
CA SER A 207 -8.72 -16.65 8.22
C SER A 207 -9.40 -15.46 8.91
N HIS A 208 -8.97 -14.22 8.63
CA HIS A 208 -9.59 -13.01 9.19
C HIS A 208 -10.57 -12.33 8.22
N LEU A 209 -10.76 -12.86 7.01
CA LEU A 209 -11.79 -12.37 6.10
C LEU A 209 -13.13 -12.97 6.51
N LYS A 210 -14.09 -12.12 6.88
CA LYS A 210 -15.46 -12.56 7.12
C LYS A 210 -16.03 -13.10 5.81
N VAL A 211 -16.36 -14.39 5.80
CA VAL A 211 -16.98 -15.04 4.63
C VAL A 211 -18.49 -14.99 4.80
N CYS A 212 -19.19 -14.32 3.88
CA CYS A 212 -20.65 -14.35 3.83
C CYS A 212 -21.16 -15.59 3.08
N ASN A 213 -22.47 -15.83 3.11
CA ASN A 213 -23.10 -16.98 2.45
C ASN A 213 -22.73 -17.11 0.96
N ASN A 214 -22.60 -15.99 0.23
CA ASN A 214 -22.16 -15.98 -1.16
C ASN A 214 -20.70 -16.39 -1.33
N GLY A 215 -19.82 -15.92 -0.43
CA GLY A 215 -18.42 -16.32 -0.39
C GLY A 215 -18.25 -17.81 -0.09
N LEU A 216 -19.08 -18.36 0.80
CA LEU A 216 -19.11 -19.78 1.13
C LEU A 216 -19.64 -20.61 -0.05
N ARG A 217 -20.71 -20.15 -0.71
CA ARG A 217 -21.26 -20.78 -1.92
C ARG A 217 -20.23 -20.88 -3.04
N GLY A 218 -19.40 -19.85 -3.23
CA GLY A 218 -18.29 -19.90 -4.19
C GLY A 218 -17.26 -20.99 -3.86
N LEU A 219 -16.92 -21.15 -2.56
CA LEU A 219 -16.03 -22.22 -2.11
C LEU A 219 -16.63 -23.61 -2.30
N LEU A 220 -17.92 -23.79 -2.00
CA LEU A 220 -18.62 -25.06 -2.19
C LEU A 220 -18.66 -25.46 -3.66
N LYS A 221 -18.98 -24.53 -4.56
CA LYS A 221 -18.91 -24.77 -6.02
C LYS A 221 -17.51 -25.17 -6.48
N ARG A 222 -16.46 -24.53 -5.93
CA ARG A 222 -15.07 -24.90 -6.23
C ARG A 222 -14.74 -26.31 -5.75
N GLY A 223 -15.29 -26.73 -4.61
CA GLY A 223 -15.13 -28.07 -4.07
C GLY A 223 -15.92 -29.15 -4.81
N GLY A 224 -16.67 -28.79 -5.86
CA GLY A 224 -17.52 -29.73 -6.60
C GLY A 224 -18.86 -30.03 -5.93
N PHE A 225 -19.22 -29.30 -4.86
CA PHE A 225 -20.49 -29.49 -4.18
C PHE A 225 -21.63 -28.80 -4.95
N SER A 226 -22.76 -29.49 -5.06
CA SER A 226 -24.01 -28.88 -5.53
C SER A 226 -24.49 -27.86 -4.51
N VAL A 227 -24.66 -26.60 -4.93
CA VAL A 227 -25.14 -25.53 -4.06
C VAL A 227 -26.49 -25.04 -4.57
N PRO A 228 -27.51 -24.92 -3.70
CA PRO A 228 -28.83 -24.44 -4.10
C PRO A 228 -28.77 -23.11 -4.88
N PRO A 229 -29.78 -22.82 -5.72
CA PRO A 229 -29.96 -21.48 -6.28
C PRO A 229 -30.10 -20.45 -5.15
N ASN A 230 -29.69 -19.20 -5.42
CA ASN A 230 -29.87 -18.12 -4.44
C ASN A 230 -31.38 -18.02 -4.16
N GLY A 231 -31.76 -17.87 -2.88
CA GLY A 231 -33.14 -17.61 -2.47
C GLY A 231 -33.72 -16.36 -3.17
N PRO A 232 -35.05 -16.14 -3.09
CA PRO A 232 -35.75 -15.14 -3.90
C PRO A 232 -35.11 -13.75 -3.79
N GLN A 233 -34.99 -13.08 -4.94
CA GLN A 233 -34.46 -11.72 -5.09
C GLN A 233 -35.42 -10.67 -4.54
#